data_AF-A0A7K5JAP1-F1
#
_entry.id   AF-A0A7K5JAP1-F1
#
_cell.length_a   1.000
_cell.length_b   1.000
_cell.length_c   1.000
_cell.angle_alpha   90.00
_cell.angle_beta   90.00
_cell.angle_gamma   90.00
#
_symmetry.space_group_name_H-M   'P 1'
#
loop_
_entity.id
_entity.type
_entity.pdbx_description
1 polymer ?
#
loop_
_entity_poly.entity_id
_entity_poly.type
_entity_poly.pdbx_seq_one_letter_code
_entity_poly.pdbx_strand_id
1 'polypeptide(L)'
;EEEEDDDEEEEDGGPESALEKSPFQLTAADVYDISSVVGRDLLQLRAGPQLPAARARLQFRIVRVLEMLEALVSESSVAEEQLQDPLLFISQPSSLGPDQMVIDLTDPNRPRFTLQELRDVLQERNQLKAQLLVVQEELQCYKSGIISQKRDQTEELEKKASGSSASTSKDSEEKTIIKRLFSFKHGK
;
A
#
# COMPACT_ATOMS: atom_id res chain seq x y z
N GLU A 1 -6.97 -18.95 58.26
CA GLU A 1 -6.21 -18.23 57.22
C GLU A 1 -6.98 -18.52 55.95
N GLU A 2 -7.78 -17.52 55.55
CA GLU A 2 -8.55 -17.53 54.31
C GLU A 2 -7.58 -16.95 53.27
N GLU A 3 -7.17 -17.77 52.31
CA GLU A 3 -6.42 -17.28 51.15
C GLU A 3 -7.46 -16.76 50.15
N GLU A 4 -7.54 -15.44 50.06
CA GLU A 4 -8.21 -14.73 48.98
C GLU A 4 -7.33 -14.93 47.73
N ASP A 5 -7.75 -15.83 46.84
CA ASP A 5 -7.27 -15.89 45.47
C ASP A 5 -7.77 -14.61 44.76
N ASP A 6 -6.92 -13.57 44.74
CA ASP A 6 -7.03 -12.45 43.80
C ASP A 6 -6.79 -13.02 42.39
N ASP A 7 -7.84 -13.56 41.77
CA ASP A 7 -7.91 -13.71 40.33
C ASP A 7 -7.94 -12.30 39.74
N GLU A 8 -6.74 -11.75 39.46
CA GLU A 8 -6.56 -10.65 38.53
C GLU A 8 -7.15 -11.10 37.19
N GLU A 9 -8.44 -10.79 36.97
CA GLU A 9 -9.04 -10.80 35.64
C GLU A 9 -8.19 -9.86 34.79
N GLU A 10 -7.20 -10.43 34.08
CA GLU A 10 -6.57 -9.83 32.92
C GLU A 10 -7.73 -9.29 32.09
N GLU A 11 -7.87 -7.96 32.10
CA GLU A 11 -8.82 -7.22 31.28
C GLU A 11 -8.36 -7.43 29.84
N ASP A 12 -8.66 -8.62 29.29
CA ASP A 12 -8.53 -8.97 27.89
C ASP A 12 -9.56 -8.11 27.18
N GLY A 13 -9.19 -6.84 27.03
CA GLY A 13 -9.96 -5.83 26.33
C GLY A 13 -10.33 -6.47 25.02
N GLY A 14 -11.64 -6.70 24.82
CA GLY A 14 -12.13 -7.52 23.73
C GLY A 14 -11.65 -7.03 22.35
N PRO A 15 -12.08 -7.63 21.24
CA PRO A 15 -11.45 -7.42 19.92
C PRO A 15 -11.45 -5.97 19.41
N GLU A 16 -12.14 -5.05 20.10
CA GLU A 16 -12.11 -3.61 19.88
C GLU A 16 -10.86 -2.92 20.45
N SER A 17 -10.19 -3.48 21.47
CA SER A 17 -8.95 -2.94 22.08
C SER A 17 -7.80 -2.84 21.08
N ALA A 18 -7.77 -3.73 20.09
CA ALA A 18 -6.77 -3.71 19.02
C ALA A 18 -6.77 -2.38 18.22
N LEU A 19 -7.90 -1.66 18.14
CA LEU A 19 -8.00 -0.36 17.47
C LEU A 19 -7.33 0.79 18.24
N GLU A 20 -7.15 0.62 19.55
CA GLU A 20 -6.56 1.62 20.45
C GLU A 20 -5.03 1.52 20.50
N LYS A 21 -4.48 0.37 20.07
CA LYS A 21 -3.05 0.12 20.05
C LYS A 21 -2.31 1.09 19.13
N SER A 22 -1.02 1.28 19.42
CA SER A 22 -0.11 2.00 18.54
C SER A 22 0.12 1.19 17.25
N PRO A 23 0.16 1.84 16.07
CA PRO A 23 0.42 1.15 14.80
C PRO A 23 1.70 0.31 14.82
N PHE A 24 2.73 0.80 15.52
CA PHE A 24 4.04 0.16 15.62
C PHE A 24 4.11 -1.02 16.60
N GLN A 25 3.03 -1.27 17.34
CA GLN A 25 2.92 -2.36 18.30
C GLN A 25 1.89 -3.41 17.86
N LEU A 26 1.30 -3.25 16.67
CA LEU A 26 0.32 -4.19 16.14
C LEU A 26 0.97 -5.54 15.82
N THR A 27 0.29 -6.60 16.26
CA THR A 27 0.56 -7.99 15.90
C THR A 27 -0.41 -8.48 14.83
N ALA A 28 -0.13 -9.65 14.24
CA ALA A 28 -1.07 -10.27 13.30
C ALA A 28 -2.42 -10.60 13.97
N ALA A 29 -2.44 -10.96 15.25
CA ALA A 29 -3.67 -11.19 16.01
C ALA A 29 -4.55 -9.93 16.05
N ASP A 30 -3.94 -8.78 16.35
CA ASP A 30 -4.64 -7.49 16.38
C ASP A 30 -5.29 -7.14 15.04
N VAL A 31 -4.61 -7.46 13.92
CA VAL A 31 -5.16 -7.25 12.58
C VAL A 31 -6.38 -8.14 12.34
N TYR A 32 -6.37 -9.39 12.82
CA TYR A 32 -7.53 -10.27 12.72
C TYR A 32 -8.70 -9.78 13.58
N ASP A 33 -8.43 -9.26 14.78
CA ASP A 33 -9.45 -8.70 15.67
C ASP A 33 -10.09 -7.45 15.06
N ILE A 34 -9.27 -6.50 14.59
CA ILE A 34 -9.73 -5.32 13.84
C ILE A 34 -10.59 -5.75 12.64
N SER A 35 -10.14 -6.75 11.87
CA SER A 35 -10.86 -7.25 10.70
C SER A 35 -12.22 -7.87 11.07
N SER A 36 -12.27 -8.62 12.17
CA SER A 36 -13.50 -9.22 12.72
C SER A 36 -14.51 -8.16 13.14
N VAL A 37 -14.05 -7.12 13.83
CA VAL A 37 -14.85 -5.99 14.30
C VAL A 37 -15.41 -5.18 13.13
N VAL A 38 -14.57 -4.84 12.15
CA VAL A 38 -14.97 -4.14 10.92
C VAL A 38 -15.96 -4.98 10.10
N GLY A 39 -15.70 -6.29 9.96
CA GLY A 39 -16.58 -7.22 9.26
C GLY A 39 -17.97 -7.33 9.90
N ARG A 40 -18.04 -7.33 11.23
CA ARG A 40 -19.30 -7.32 11.99
C ARG A 40 -20.10 -6.03 11.76
N ASP A 41 -19.43 -4.88 11.79
CA ASP A 41 -20.08 -3.59 11.55
C ASP A 41 -20.59 -3.46 10.11
N LEU A 42 -19.84 -3.96 9.13
CA LEU A 42 -20.26 -4.04 7.73
C LEU A 42 -21.52 -4.92 7.56
N LEU A 43 -21.60 -6.05 8.27
CA LEU A 43 -22.80 -6.89 8.29
C LEU A 43 -24.00 -6.18 8.96
N GLN A 44 -23.76 -5.39 10.01
CA GLN A 44 -24.80 -4.60 10.67
C GLN A 44 -25.35 -3.49 9.75
N LEU A 45 -24.57 -2.96 8.80
CA LEU A 45 -25.10 -2.03 7.80
C LEU A 45 -26.16 -2.66 6.88
N ARG A 46 -26.13 -3.99 6.73
CA ARG A 46 -27.15 -4.75 5.99
C ARG A 46 -28.42 -4.98 6.83
N ALA A 47 -28.32 -4.92 8.16
CA ALA A 47 -29.41 -5.14 9.09
C ALA A 47 -30.08 -3.79 9.49
N GLY A 48 -31.28 -3.55 8.97
CA GLY A 48 -31.89 -2.21 8.84
C GLY A 48 -32.12 -1.27 10.04
N PRO A 49 -32.31 -1.63 11.33
CA PRO A 49 -32.85 -0.66 12.30
C PRO A 49 -31.89 0.41 12.87
N GLN A 50 -30.57 0.22 12.78
CA GLN A 50 -29.57 1.07 13.47
C GLN A 50 -28.55 1.72 12.50
N LEU A 51 -28.96 1.87 11.25
CA LEU A 51 -28.10 2.21 10.12
C LEU A 51 -27.22 3.48 10.32
N PRO A 52 -27.72 4.59 10.90
CA PRO A 52 -26.89 5.79 11.09
C PRO A 52 -25.79 5.61 12.14
N ALA A 53 -26.11 4.95 13.26
CA ALA A 53 -25.15 4.74 14.35
C ALA A 53 -24.09 3.70 13.96
N ALA A 54 -24.50 2.60 13.32
CA ALA A 54 -23.59 1.59 12.79
C ALA A 54 -22.65 2.19 11.72
N ARG A 55 -23.18 3.06 10.84
CA ARG A 55 -22.37 3.75 9.82
C ARG A 55 -21.35 4.69 10.44
N ALA A 56 -21.73 5.47 11.45
CA ALA A 56 -20.81 6.37 12.13
C ALA A 56 -19.67 5.59 12.81
N ARG A 57 -19.98 4.52 13.56
CA ARG A 57 -18.95 3.68 14.20
C ARG A 57 -17.99 3.07 13.18
N LEU A 58 -18.53 2.48 12.11
CA LEU A 58 -17.71 1.92 11.05
C LEU A 58 -16.82 2.98 10.39
N GLN A 59 -17.36 4.17 10.15
CA GLN A 59 -16.58 5.27 9.58
C GLN A 59 -15.40 5.63 10.47
N PHE A 60 -15.60 5.82 11.78
CA PHE A 60 -14.50 6.12 12.71
C PHE A 60 -13.45 5.00 12.72
N ARG A 61 -13.89 3.72 12.69
CA ARG A 61 -12.98 2.57 12.64
C ARG A 61 -12.17 2.51 11.35
N ILE A 62 -12.79 2.78 10.20
CA ILE A 62 -12.08 2.83 8.91
C ILE A 62 -11.07 3.98 8.91
N VAL A 63 -11.44 5.16 9.40
CA VAL A 63 -10.51 6.30 9.52
C VAL A 63 -9.32 5.91 10.38
N ARG A 64 -9.55 5.29 11.54
CA ARG A 64 -8.48 4.81 12.42
C ARG A 64 -7.54 3.84 11.72
N VAL A 65 -8.08 2.85 10.99
CA VAL A 65 -7.25 1.89 10.24
C VAL A 65 -6.41 2.59 9.16
N LEU A 66 -6.98 3.59 8.47
CA LEU A 66 -6.23 4.37 7.47
C LEU A 66 -5.11 5.20 8.10
N GLU A 67 -5.35 5.82 9.26
CA GLU A 67 -4.32 6.53 10.03
C GLU A 67 -3.17 5.59 10.44
N MET A 68 -3.50 4.37 10.89
CA MET A 68 -2.49 3.37 11.26
C MET A 68 -1.65 2.93 10.05
N LEU A 69 -2.29 2.71 8.90
CA LEU A 69 -1.59 2.36 7.65
C LEU A 69 -0.71 3.50 7.15
N GLU A 70 -1.19 4.75 7.23
CA GLU A 70 -0.39 5.93 6.90
C GLU A 70 0.87 5.98 7.77
N ALA A 71 0.75 5.86 9.09
CA ALA A 71 1.89 5.88 10.00
C ALA A 71 2.96 4.81 9.67
N LEU A 72 2.53 3.59 9.35
CA LEU A 72 3.44 2.50 8.96
C LEU A 72 4.13 2.77 7.62
N VAL A 73 3.42 3.32 6.64
CA VAL A 73 3.97 3.64 5.32
C VAL A 73 4.93 4.84 5.40
N SER A 74 4.59 5.87 6.18
CA SER A 74 5.44 7.04 6.39
C SER A 74 6.78 6.67 7.01
N GLU A 75 6.81 5.83 8.05
CA GLU A 75 8.06 5.33 8.63
C GLU A 75 8.87 4.48 7.65
N SER A 76 8.23 3.62 6.85
CA SER A 76 8.95 2.84 5.84
C SER A 76 9.63 3.74 4.80
N SER A 77 9.00 4.86 4.43
CA SER A 77 9.56 5.84 3.50
C SER A 77 10.74 6.60 4.12
N VAL A 78 10.63 6.98 5.40
CA VAL A 78 11.70 7.64 6.16
C VAL A 78 12.87 6.68 6.42
N ALA A 79 12.61 5.39 6.67
CA ALA A 79 13.65 4.37 6.81
C ALA A 79 14.38 4.12 5.49
N GLU A 80 13.70 4.14 4.34
CA GLU A 80 14.34 4.05 3.03
C GLU A 80 15.18 5.30 2.71
N GLU A 81 14.72 6.50 3.07
CA GLU A 81 15.47 7.75 2.89
C GLU A 81 16.68 7.83 3.83
N GLN A 82 16.54 7.43 5.10
CA GLN A 82 17.63 7.32 6.07
C GLN A 82 18.58 6.15 5.83
N LEU A 83 18.32 5.27 4.87
CA LEU A 83 19.35 4.33 4.40
C LEU A 83 20.21 4.94 3.28
N GLN A 84 19.75 6.03 2.65
CA GLN A 84 20.52 6.77 1.65
C GLN A 84 21.46 7.80 2.28
N ASP A 85 21.07 8.46 3.38
CA ASP A 85 21.80 9.62 3.93
C ASP A 85 22.87 9.41 5.05
N PRO A 86 22.98 8.31 5.82
CA PRO A 86 23.92 8.21 6.94
C PRO A 86 25.37 7.97 6.51
N LEU A 87 25.64 7.81 5.20
CA LEU A 87 26.99 7.58 4.69
C LEU A 87 27.76 8.83 4.27
N LEU A 88 27.09 9.98 4.09
CA LEU A 88 27.81 11.23 3.83
C LEU A 88 28.70 11.64 5.02
N PHE A 89 28.39 11.18 6.23
CA PHE A 89 29.19 11.46 7.42
C PHE A 89 30.42 10.54 7.60
N ILE A 90 30.44 9.36 6.94
CA ILE A 90 31.59 8.44 6.95
C ILE A 90 32.62 8.81 5.85
N SER A 91 32.31 9.83 5.04
CA SER A 91 33.14 10.27 3.91
C SER A 91 34.23 11.29 4.29
N GLN A 92 34.63 11.41 5.56
CA GLN A 92 35.90 12.08 5.89
C GLN A 92 37.06 11.08 5.79
N PRO A 93 37.96 11.20 4.81
CA PRO A 93 39.18 10.44 4.79
C PRO A 93 40.06 10.95 5.94
N SER A 94 40.03 10.26 7.07
CA SER A 94 41.06 10.41 8.09
C SER A 94 42.36 9.88 7.49
N SER A 95 43.12 10.81 6.92
CA SER A 95 44.58 10.85 6.89
C SER A 95 45.26 9.48 6.80
N LEU A 96 45.41 8.96 5.57
CA LEU A 96 46.36 7.89 5.29
C LEU A 96 47.78 8.41 5.60
N GLY A 97 48.35 7.96 6.72
CA GLY A 97 49.75 8.18 7.09
C GLY A 97 50.71 7.44 6.15
N PRO A 98 52.03 7.67 6.28
CA PRO A 98 53.05 7.29 5.29
C PRO A 98 53.44 5.80 5.35
N ASP A 99 52.52 4.91 5.72
CA ASP A 99 52.78 3.47 5.75
C ASP A 99 52.00 2.80 4.61
N GLN A 100 52.60 2.91 3.43
CA GLN A 100 52.14 2.25 2.23
C GLN A 100 52.33 0.74 2.42
N MET A 101 51.28 0.08 2.95
CA MET A 101 51.19 -1.37 2.99
C MET A 101 51.47 -1.91 1.59
N VAL A 102 52.48 -2.78 1.48
CA VAL A 102 52.79 -3.51 0.25
C VAL A 102 51.55 -4.30 -0.15
N ILE A 103 50.88 -3.86 -1.21
CA ILE A 103 49.65 -4.46 -1.73
C ILE A 103 50.05 -5.70 -2.52
N ASP A 104 49.84 -6.89 -1.96
CA ASP A 104 49.93 -8.13 -2.72
C ASP A 104 48.72 -8.26 -3.65
N LEU A 105 48.97 -8.16 -4.96
CA LEU A 105 47.95 -8.24 -6.00
C LEU A 105 47.47 -9.69 -6.25
N THR A 106 48.08 -10.67 -5.58
CA THR A 106 47.93 -12.10 -5.87
C THR A 106 47.04 -12.85 -4.86
N ASP A 107 46.59 -12.19 -3.78
CA ASP A 107 45.75 -12.83 -2.75
C ASP A 107 44.29 -13.01 -3.24
N PRO A 108 43.82 -14.27 -3.40
CA PRO A 108 42.46 -14.56 -3.85
C PRO A 108 41.37 -14.22 -2.82
N ASN A 109 41.71 -14.11 -1.52
CA ASN A 109 40.77 -13.74 -0.46
C ASN A 109 40.77 -12.22 -0.18
N ARG A 110 41.56 -11.45 -0.93
CA ARG A 110 41.57 -9.99 -0.83
C ARG A 110 40.17 -9.46 -1.14
N PRO A 111 39.55 -8.66 -0.26
CA PRO A 111 38.30 -8.00 -0.59
C PRO A 111 38.52 -7.11 -1.83
N ARG A 112 37.92 -7.52 -2.95
CA ARG A 112 38.04 -6.84 -4.25
C ARG A 112 37.07 -5.68 -4.42
N PHE A 113 36.06 -5.64 -3.56
CA PHE A 113 34.99 -4.65 -3.58
C PHE A 113 34.97 -3.92 -2.25
N THR A 114 34.71 -2.64 -2.32
CA THR A 114 34.33 -1.80 -1.19
C THR A 114 32.92 -2.18 -0.72
N LEU A 115 32.60 -1.88 0.55
CA LEU A 115 31.25 -2.08 1.07
C LEU A 115 30.20 -1.27 0.30
N GLN A 116 30.58 -0.12 -0.26
CA GLN A 116 29.70 0.71 -1.08
C GLN A 116 29.31 -0.01 -2.37
N GLU A 117 30.27 -0.55 -3.11
CA GLU A 117 30.00 -1.30 -4.35
C GLU A 117 29.11 -2.52 -4.08
N LEU A 118 29.31 -3.21 -2.97
CA LEU A 118 28.44 -4.34 -2.59
C LEU A 118 27.00 -3.88 -2.30
N ARG A 119 26.83 -2.73 -1.63
CA ARG A 119 25.51 -2.16 -1.37
C ARG A 119 24.83 -1.77 -2.68
N ASP A 120 25.54 -1.10 -3.57
CA ASP A 120 24.99 -0.64 -4.86
C ASP A 120 24.50 -1.84 -5.69
N VAL A 121 25.30 -2.91 -5.77
CA VAL A 121 24.93 -4.15 -6.47
C VAL A 121 23.72 -4.83 -5.81
N LEU A 122 23.64 -4.85 -4.48
CA LEU A 122 22.49 -5.43 -3.77
C LEU A 122 21.21 -4.64 -4.00
N GLN A 123 21.29 -3.31 -4.01
CA GLN A 123 20.17 -2.42 -4.27
C GLN A 123 19.70 -2.57 -5.73
N GLU A 124 20.62 -2.57 -6.69
CA GLU A 124 20.31 -2.82 -8.11
C GLU A 124 19.64 -4.19 -8.30
N ARG A 125 20.17 -5.24 -7.66
CA ARG A 125 19.59 -6.58 -7.71
C ARG A 125 18.18 -6.61 -7.14
N ASN A 126 17.91 -5.93 -6.03
CA ASN A 126 16.57 -5.82 -5.45
C ASN A 126 15.61 -5.08 -6.42
N GLN A 127 16.06 -3.98 -7.01
CA GLN A 127 15.28 -3.19 -7.96
C GLN A 127 14.89 -4.00 -9.20
N LEU A 128 15.85 -4.73 -9.78
CA LEU A 128 15.61 -5.60 -10.93
C LEU A 128 14.67 -6.76 -10.58
N LYS A 129 14.77 -7.31 -9.36
CA LYS A 129 13.86 -8.36 -8.88
C LYS A 129 12.42 -7.85 -8.77
N ALA A 130 12.20 -6.64 -8.28
CA ALA A 130 10.87 -6.03 -8.21
C ALA A 130 10.28 -5.82 -9.62
N GLN A 131 11.06 -5.27 -10.56
CA GLN A 131 10.62 -5.11 -11.95
C GLN A 131 10.28 -6.46 -12.62
N LEU A 132 11.09 -7.49 -12.37
CA LEU A 132 10.84 -8.83 -12.88
C LEU A 132 9.51 -9.39 -12.36
N LEU A 133 9.19 -9.18 -11.08
CA LEU A 133 7.95 -9.64 -10.49
C LEU A 133 6.73 -8.98 -11.15
N VAL A 134 6.79 -7.66 -11.39
CA VAL A 134 5.73 -6.91 -12.10
C VAL A 134 5.52 -7.45 -13.51
N VAL A 135 6.60 -7.61 -14.29
CA VAL A 135 6.50 -8.15 -15.65
C VAL A 135 5.96 -9.58 -15.67
N GLN A 136 6.34 -10.39 -14.68
CA GLN A 136 5.81 -11.75 -14.54
C GLN A 136 4.31 -11.74 -14.22
N GLU A 137 3.84 -10.85 -13.34
CA GLU A 137 2.42 -10.65 -13.05
C GLU A 137 1.65 -10.21 -14.30
N GLU A 138 2.16 -9.24 -15.05
CA GLU A 138 1.54 -8.78 -16.29
C GLU A 138 1.41 -9.94 -17.30
N LEU A 139 2.48 -10.70 -17.52
CA LEU A 139 2.47 -11.88 -18.40
C LEU A 139 1.46 -12.94 -17.92
N GLN A 140 1.34 -13.15 -16.61
CA GLN A 140 0.33 -14.04 -16.04
C GLN A 140 -1.09 -13.52 -16.30
N CYS A 141 -1.32 -12.21 -16.19
CA CYS A 141 -2.61 -11.60 -16.49
C CYS A 141 -2.99 -11.74 -17.97
N TYR A 142 -2.02 -11.63 -18.88
CA TYR A 142 -2.23 -11.90 -20.31
C TYR A 142 -2.56 -13.38 -20.58
N LYS A 143 -1.78 -14.31 -20.02
CA LYS A 143 -2.00 -15.76 -20.17
C LYS A 143 -3.32 -16.24 -19.57
N SER A 144 -3.70 -15.68 -18.42
CA SER A 144 -4.95 -16.03 -17.71
C SER A 144 -6.20 -15.43 -18.36
N GLY A 145 -6.06 -14.68 -19.46
CA GLY A 145 -7.19 -14.09 -20.18
C GLY A 145 -7.84 -12.89 -19.50
N ILE A 146 -7.35 -12.47 -18.34
CA ILE A 146 -7.89 -11.34 -17.55
C ILE A 146 -7.78 -10.02 -18.34
N ILE A 147 -6.74 -9.89 -19.18
CA ILE A 147 -6.51 -8.70 -20.03
C ILE A 147 -6.90 -8.95 -21.49
N SER A 148 -7.12 -10.20 -21.91
CA SER A 148 -7.28 -10.59 -23.32
C SER A 148 -8.65 -10.28 -23.95
N GLN A 149 -9.57 -9.59 -23.25
CA GLN A 149 -10.91 -9.31 -23.80
C GLN A 149 -11.37 -7.85 -23.75
N LYS A 150 -10.55 -6.91 -23.25
CA LYS A 150 -10.97 -5.50 -23.10
C LYS A 150 -10.76 -4.63 -24.34
N ARG A 151 -9.91 -5.05 -25.30
CA ARG A 151 -9.71 -4.31 -26.55
C ARG A 151 -10.75 -4.62 -27.63
N ASP A 152 -11.18 -5.87 -27.78
CA ASP A 152 -12.11 -6.24 -28.87
C ASP A 152 -13.60 -5.96 -28.55
N GLN A 153 -13.99 -5.83 -27.27
CA GLN A 153 -15.38 -5.53 -26.91
C GLN A 153 -15.75 -4.04 -27.00
N THR A 154 -14.79 -3.14 -27.20
CA THR A 154 -15.08 -1.71 -27.38
C THR A 154 -15.42 -1.37 -28.84
N GLU A 155 -15.00 -2.18 -29.82
CA GLU A 155 -15.28 -1.91 -31.24
C GLU A 155 -16.56 -2.57 -31.77
N GLU A 156 -17.07 -3.65 -31.16
CA GLU A 156 -18.27 -4.35 -31.66
C GLU A 156 -19.61 -3.69 -31.24
N LEU A 157 -19.61 -2.83 -30.22
CA LEU A 157 -20.81 -2.14 -29.73
C LEU A 157 -21.10 -0.81 -30.45
N GLU A 158 -20.12 -0.23 -31.16
CA GLU A 158 -20.32 1.01 -31.92
C GLU A 158 -20.97 0.75 -33.29
N LYS A 159 -20.83 -0.47 -33.85
CA LYS A 159 -21.32 -0.80 -35.21
C LYS A 159 -22.76 -1.32 -35.29
N LYS A 160 -23.38 -1.65 -34.14
CA LYS A 160 -24.78 -2.12 -34.06
C LYS A 160 -25.79 -1.02 -33.70
N ALA A 161 -25.34 0.21 -33.39
CA ALA A 161 -26.22 1.30 -32.97
C ALA A 161 -26.67 2.27 -34.10
N SER A 162 -26.31 2.02 -35.37
CA SER A 162 -26.70 2.88 -36.50
C SER A 162 -27.91 2.40 -37.32
N GLY A 163 -28.73 1.49 -36.77
CA GLY A 163 -29.93 0.96 -37.42
C GLY A 163 -31.24 1.47 -36.80
N SER A 164 -31.87 2.45 -37.45
CA SER A 164 -33.31 2.78 -37.41
C SER A 164 -33.97 3.49 -36.22
N SER A 165 -34.41 4.70 -36.55
CA SER A 165 -35.75 5.28 -36.31
C SER A 165 -35.98 6.19 -35.10
N ALA A 166 -36.17 7.47 -35.45
CA ALA A 166 -37.17 8.43 -34.98
C ALA A 166 -37.92 8.14 -33.66
N SER A 167 -37.78 9.03 -32.68
CA SER A 167 -38.84 9.97 -32.28
C SER A 167 -38.52 10.72 -30.97
N THR A 168 -38.74 12.03 -31.02
CA THR A 168 -39.27 12.91 -29.96
C THR A 168 -38.75 12.82 -28.51
N SER A 169 -38.15 13.96 -28.11
CA SER A 169 -38.57 14.79 -26.97
C SER A 169 -37.79 14.76 -25.64
N LYS A 170 -37.44 15.99 -25.25
CA LYS A 170 -37.51 16.58 -23.90
C LYS A 170 -36.33 16.35 -22.93
N ASP A 171 -35.46 17.37 -22.91
CA ASP A 171 -34.98 18.09 -21.72
C ASP A 171 -35.01 17.33 -20.38
N SER A 172 -33.83 16.87 -19.96
CA SER A 172 -33.48 16.72 -18.54
C SER A 172 -31.98 16.99 -18.41
N GLU A 173 -31.67 18.20 -17.95
CA GLU A 173 -30.31 18.71 -17.80
C GLU A 173 -29.66 18.16 -16.51
N GLU A 174 -29.40 16.86 -16.44
CA GLU A 174 -28.53 16.29 -15.40
C GLU A 174 -27.06 16.42 -15.82
N LYS A 175 -26.53 17.64 -15.74
CA LYS A 175 -25.10 17.89 -15.95
C LYS A 175 -24.33 17.50 -14.68
N THR A 176 -23.81 16.27 -14.68
CA THR A 176 -22.83 15.81 -13.69
C THR A 176 -21.66 16.81 -13.58
N ILE A 177 -21.06 16.93 -12.40
CA ILE A 177 -19.94 17.85 -12.13
C ILE A 177 -18.79 17.63 -13.14
N ILE A 178 -18.61 16.38 -13.57
CA ILE A 178 -17.66 15.96 -14.61
C ILE A 178 -17.96 16.68 -15.93
N LYS A 179 -19.23 16.70 -16.39
CA LYS A 179 -19.62 17.35 -17.66
C LYS A 179 -19.40 18.87 -17.64
N ARG A 180 -19.42 19.51 -16.46
CA ARG A 180 -19.04 20.92 -16.25
C ARG A 180 -17.53 21.16 -16.30
N LEU A 181 -16.72 20.23 -15.80
CA LEU A 181 -15.25 20.35 -15.85
C LEU A 181 -14.72 20.31 -17.30
N PHE A 182 -15.35 19.53 -18.17
CA PHE A 182 -14.87 19.32 -19.54
C PHE A 182 -15.51 20.22 -20.61
N SER A 183 -16.50 21.05 -20.25
CA SER A 183 -17.14 21.99 -21.19
C SER A 183 -16.27 23.19 -21.60
N PHE A 184 -15.03 23.30 -21.11
CA PHE A 184 -14.20 24.49 -21.31
C PHE A 184 -13.30 24.49 -22.56
N LYS A 185 -13.46 23.54 -23.48
CA LYS A 185 -12.60 23.48 -24.65
C LYS A 185 -13.36 23.32 -25.94
N HIS A 186 -14.04 24.38 -26.37
CA HIS A 186 -14.29 24.73 -27.78
C HIS A 186 -14.65 26.22 -27.85
N GLY A 187 -13.74 27.06 -28.36
CA GLY A 187 -14.05 28.47 -28.54
C GLY A 187 -12.86 29.40 -28.81
N LYS A 188 -12.09 29.14 -29.88
CA LYS A 188 -11.76 30.08 -30.96
C LYS A 188 -10.71 29.47 -31.88
#